data_AF-A0A9J6PH58-F1
#
_entry.id   AF-A0A9J6PH58-F1
#
_cell.length_a   1.000
_cell.length_b   1.000
_cell.length_c   1.000
_cell.angle_alpha   90.00
_cell.angle_beta   90.00
_cell.angle_gamma   90.00
#
_symmetry.space_group_name_H-M   'P 1'
#
loop_
_entity.id
_entity.type
_entity.pdbx_description
1 polymer ?
#
loop_
_entity_poly.entity_id
_entity_poly.type
_entity_poly.pdbx_seq_one_letter_code
_entity_poly.pdbx_strand_id
1 'polypeptide(L)'
;MHKFCRAMLTVVLLSSSAAALAQGLDDDMDILKGAYRTVQKTEDASELKKALTDMRAAAENAKTQTPESLEGKAADSAEMKDYRAGLDTLIGQIDASKKLADAGDIAGAKTEAKKFAATRDANHKKFR
;
A
#
# COMPACT_ATOMS: atom_id res chain seq x y z
N MET A 1 -41.08 43.00 -16.92
CA MET A 1 -40.26 43.78 -15.96
C MET A 1 -39.01 42.96 -15.65
N HIS A 2 -37.91 43.27 -16.33
CA HIS A 2 -36.60 42.64 -16.12
C HIS A 2 -35.95 43.23 -14.88
N LYS A 3 -35.57 42.39 -13.91
CA LYS A 3 -34.70 42.80 -12.80
C LYS A 3 -33.67 41.69 -12.57
N PHE A 4 -32.69 41.61 -13.47
CA PHE A 4 -31.48 40.83 -13.29
C PHE A 4 -30.41 41.73 -12.66
N CYS A 5 -30.14 41.53 -11.38
CA CYS A 5 -28.93 42.00 -10.72
C CYS A 5 -28.53 40.96 -9.68
N ARG A 6 -27.32 40.43 -9.80
CA ARG A 6 -26.38 39.96 -8.75
C ARG A 6 -25.28 39.16 -9.45
N ALA A 7 -24.17 39.82 -9.78
CA ALA A 7 -22.99 39.98 -8.93
C ALA A 7 -22.11 38.71 -8.96
N MET A 8 -20.99 38.87 -9.65
CA MET A 8 -19.88 37.95 -9.86
C MET A 8 -19.26 37.54 -8.51
N LEU A 9 -19.15 36.23 -8.26
CA LEU A 9 -18.36 35.68 -7.16
C LEU A 9 -17.39 34.64 -7.74
N THR A 10 -16.17 35.08 -8.04
CA THR A 10 -15.04 34.20 -8.37
C THR A 10 -14.56 33.53 -7.09
N VAL A 11 -14.97 32.27 -6.88
CA VAL A 11 -14.36 31.42 -5.86
C VAL A 11 -13.04 30.91 -6.42
N VAL A 12 -11.95 31.53 -5.99
CA VAL A 12 -10.62 30.95 -6.09
C VAL A 12 -10.57 29.79 -5.10
N LEU A 13 -10.74 28.56 -5.58
CA LEU A 13 -10.33 27.40 -4.79
C LEU A 13 -8.81 27.40 -4.71
N LEU A 14 -8.29 27.72 -3.52
CA LEU A 14 -6.92 27.45 -3.14
C LEU A 14 -6.65 25.96 -3.34
N SER A 15 -5.82 25.64 -4.33
CA SER A 15 -5.13 24.35 -4.43
C SER A 15 -4.26 24.21 -3.18
N SER A 16 -4.80 23.54 -2.16
CA SER A 16 -4.03 23.09 -1.02
C SER A 16 -3.15 21.95 -1.51
N SER A 17 -1.90 22.26 -1.84
CA SER A 17 -0.86 21.26 -1.99
C SER A 17 -0.72 20.58 -0.64
N ALA A 18 -1.38 19.42 -0.47
CA ALA A 18 -1.11 18.54 0.64
C ALA A 18 0.37 18.17 0.53
N ALA A 19 1.19 18.71 1.41
CA ALA A 19 2.51 18.18 1.65
C ALA A 19 2.30 16.73 2.11
N ALA A 20 2.55 15.77 1.22
CA ALA A 20 2.67 14.39 1.62
C ALA A 20 3.82 14.34 2.62
N LEU A 21 3.50 14.20 3.91
CA LEU A 21 4.50 13.81 4.89
C LEU A 21 5.13 12.53 4.36
N ALA A 22 6.46 12.50 4.24
CA ALA A 22 7.16 11.28 3.87
C ALA A 22 6.84 10.24 4.94
N GLN A 23 6.03 9.23 4.59
CA GLN A 23 5.71 8.11 5.47
C GLN A 23 7.00 7.34 5.73
N GLY A 24 7.32 7.11 7.00
CA GLY A 24 8.47 6.31 7.38
C GLY A 24 8.20 4.82 7.15
N LEU A 25 9.26 4.01 7.22
CA LEU A 25 9.13 2.56 6.99
C LEU A 25 8.20 1.92 8.02
N ASP A 26 8.20 2.41 9.26
CA ASP A 26 7.32 1.92 10.32
C ASP A 26 5.84 2.21 10.00
N ASP A 27 5.54 3.39 9.45
CA ASP A 27 4.19 3.76 9.00
C ASP A 27 3.70 2.81 7.88
N ASP A 28 4.56 2.53 6.89
CA ASP A 28 4.26 1.59 5.80
C ASP A 28 3.99 0.18 6.36
N MET A 29 4.78 -0.28 7.32
CA MET A 29 4.62 -1.60 7.93
C MET A 29 3.33 -1.69 8.77
N ASP A 30 2.93 -0.62 9.44
CA ASP A 30 1.66 -0.54 10.14
C ASP A 30 0.47 -0.53 9.17
N ILE A 31 0.57 0.17 8.04
CA ILE A 31 -0.42 0.11 6.96
C ILE A 31 -0.52 -1.33 6.42
N LEU A 32 0.60 -1.97 6.09
CA LEU A 32 0.63 -3.35 5.59
C LEU A 32 -0.05 -4.31 6.56
N LYS A 33 0.27 -4.21 7.85
CA LYS A 33 -0.33 -5.03 8.91
C LYS A 33 -1.83 -4.78 9.07
N GLY A 34 -2.25 -3.51 9.11
CA GLY A 34 -3.64 -3.11 9.27
C GLY A 34 -4.49 -3.55 8.09
N ALA A 35 -4.05 -3.24 6.87
CA ALA A 35 -4.74 -3.62 5.65
C ALA A 35 -4.75 -5.14 5.45
N TYR A 36 -3.68 -5.87 5.79
CA TYR A 36 -3.70 -7.33 5.74
C TYR A 36 -4.74 -7.93 6.68
N ARG A 37 -4.88 -7.38 7.90
CA ARG A 37 -5.94 -7.79 8.84
C ARG A 37 -7.33 -7.55 8.24
N THR A 38 -7.53 -6.47 7.48
CA THR A 38 -8.77 -6.23 6.74
C THR A 38 -8.99 -7.28 5.66
N VAL A 39 -7.99 -7.54 4.81
CA VAL A 39 -8.03 -8.59 3.76
C VAL A 39 -8.46 -9.95 4.33
N GLN A 40 -7.97 -10.30 5.51
CA GLN A 40 -8.30 -11.57 6.17
C GLN A 40 -9.74 -11.65 6.70
N LYS A 41 -10.38 -10.51 7.02
CA LYS A 41 -11.61 -10.47 7.82
C LYS A 41 -12.82 -9.89 7.10
N THR A 42 -12.62 -8.96 6.18
CA THR A 42 -13.74 -8.27 5.53
C THR A 42 -14.43 -9.19 4.54
N GLU A 43 -15.77 -9.19 4.53
CA GLU A 43 -16.57 -9.81 3.48
C GLU A 43 -17.03 -8.78 2.42
N ASP A 44 -16.73 -7.49 2.63
CA ASP A 44 -17.07 -6.44 1.69
C ASP A 44 -16.02 -6.36 0.56
N ALA A 45 -16.49 -6.47 -0.68
CA ALA A 45 -15.62 -6.48 -1.86
C ALA A 45 -14.89 -5.14 -2.05
N SER A 46 -15.49 -4.01 -1.67
CA SER A 46 -14.88 -2.70 -1.80
C SER A 46 -13.79 -2.48 -0.75
N GLU A 47 -14.05 -2.89 0.49
CA GLU A 47 -13.05 -2.91 1.57
C GLU A 47 -11.88 -3.82 1.24
N LEU A 48 -12.13 -5.02 0.68
CA LEU A 48 -11.07 -5.93 0.25
C LEU A 48 -10.18 -5.27 -0.81
N LYS A 49 -10.77 -4.69 -1.85
CA LYS A 49 -10.03 -4.02 -2.93
C LYS A 49 -9.27 -2.81 -2.42
N LYS A 50 -9.86 -2.02 -1.52
CA LYS A 50 -9.18 -0.89 -0.89
C LYS A 50 -7.98 -1.37 -0.06
N ALA A 51 -8.17 -2.37 0.79
CA ALA A 51 -7.10 -2.91 1.61
C ALA A 51 -5.94 -3.46 0.75
N LEU A 52 -6.23 -4.20 -0.32
CA LEU A 52 -5.19 -4.67 -1.26
C LEU A 52 -4.47 -3.50 -1.95
N THR A 53 -5.18 -2.42 -2.27
CA THR A 53 -4.59 -1.21 -2.86
C THR A 53 -3.68 -0.49 -1.85
N ASP A 54 -4.13 -0.33 -0.60
CA ASP A 54 -3.36 0.28 0.48
C ASP A 54 -2.09 -0.55 0.75
N MET A 55 -2.20 -1.89 0.80
CA MET A 55 -1.05 -2.79 0.96
C MET A 55 -0.04 -2.63 -0.18
N ARG A 56 -0.51 -2.54 -1.43
CA ARG A 56 0.36 -2.37 -2.59
C ARG A 56 1.15 -1.07 -2.51
N ALA A 57 0.47 0.03 -2.17
CA ALA A 57 1.09 1.35 -2.05
C ALA A 57 2.14 1.39 -0.93
N ALA A 58 1.82 0.83 0.24
CA ALA A 58 2.76 0.75 1.36
C ALA A 58 3.97 -0.15 1.05
N ALA A 59 3.77 -1.27 0.35
CA ALA A 59 4.89 -2.12 -0.08
C ALA A 59 5.81 -1.43 -1.09
N GLU A 60 5.27 -0.67 -2.04
CA GLU A 60 6.05 0.13 -2.99
C GLU A 60 6.83 1.25 -2.27
N ASN A 61 6.19 1.93 -1.32
CA ASN A 61 6.87 2.96 -0.53
C ASN A 61 7.99 2.34 0.33
N ALA A 62 7.71 1.27 1.07
CA ALA A 62 8.70 0.56 1.88
C ALA A 62 9.91 0.08 1.06
N LYS A 63 9.71 -0.26 -0.23
CA LYS A 63 10.77 -0.69 -1.14
C LYS A 63 11.78 0.41 -1.45
N THR A 64 11.38 1.67 -1.31
CA THR A 64 12.27 2.84 -1.47
C THR A 64 13.07 3.15 -0.21
N GLN A 65 12.70 2.57 0.92
CA GLN A 65 13.30 2.85 2.22
C GLN A 65 14.41 1.85 2.56
N THR A 66 15.23 2.20 3.57
CA THR A 66 16.27 1.33 4.13
C THR A 66 15.82 0.89 5.53
N PRO A 67 15.69 -0.41 5.80
CA PRO A 67 15.38 -0.88 7.14
C PRO A 67 16.57 -0.69 8.09
N GLU A 68 16.29 -0.53 9.38
CA GLU A 68 17.29 -0.30 10.43
C GLU A 68 18.41 -1.35 10.41
N SER A 69 18.05 -2.62 10.19
CA SER A 69 18.99 -3.75 10.07
C SER A 69 20.02 -3.62 8.94
N LEU A 70 19.76 -2.75 7.95
CA LEU A 70 20.61 -2.50 6.79
C LEU A 70 21.14 -1.06 6.75
N GLU A 71 21.01 -0.28 7.83
CA GLU A 71 21.63 1.03 7.92
C GLU A 71 23.15 0.94 7.69
N GLY A 72 23.68 1.91 6.94
CA GLY A 72 25.10 1.94 6.56
C GLY A 72 25.50 0.94 5.47
N LYS A 73 24.60 0.05 5.01
CA LYS A 73 24.85 -0.78 3.82
C LYS A 73 24.73 0.05 2.55
N ALA A 74 25.52 -0.32 1.54
CA ALA A 74 25.40 0.27 0.22
C ALA A 74 24.01 -0.01 -0.38
N ALA A 75 23.44 0.96 -1.08
CA ALA A 75 22.11 0.85 -1.67
C ALA A 75 21.99 -0.33 -2.65
N ASP A 76 23.08 -0.75 -3.29
CA ASP A 76 23.18 -1.85 -4.24
C ASP A 76 23.79 -3.14 -3.65
N SER A 77 23.99 -3.19 -2.32
CA SER A 77 24.42 -4.39 -1.60
C SER A 77 23.50 -5.58 -1.87
N ALA A 78 24.04 -6.79 -1.69
CA ALA A 78 23.27 -8.02 -1.85
C ALA A 78 22.07 -8.06 -0.90
N GLU A 79 22.24 -7.56 0.32
CA GLU A 79 21.21 -7.50 1.35
C GLU A 79 20.09 -6.51 0.98
N MET A 80 20.42 -5.31 0.50
CA MET A 80 19.41 -4.36 0.02
C MET A 80 18.66 -4.87 -1.21
N LYS A 81 19.32 -5.64 -2.08
CA LYS A 81 18.66 -6.32 -3.22
C LYS A 81 17.72 -7.42 -2.74
N ASP A 82 18.11 -8.24 -1.77
CA ASP A 82 17.26 -9.29 -1.19
C ASP A 82 16.03 -8.69 -0.47
N TYR A 83 16.21 -7.59 0.28
CA TYR A 83 15.11 -6.84 0.89
C TYR A 83 14.07 -6.38 -0.16
N ARG A 84 14.53 -5.72 -1.23
CA ARG A 84 13.64 -5.25 -2.30
C ARG A 84 12.99 -6.39 -3.07
N ALA A 85 13.70 -7.50 -3.29
CA ALA A 85 13.14 -8.69 -3.94
C ALA A 85 12.04 -9.35 -3.09
N GLY A 86 12.18 -9.31 -1.76
CA GLY A 86 11.15 -9.71 -0.83
C GLY A 86 9.86 -8.90 -0.96
N LEU A 87 9.99 -7.58 -1.06
CA LEU A 87 8.86 -6.68 -1.31
C LEU A 87 8.27 -6.85 -2.71
N ASP A 88 9.08 -7.08 -3.74
CA ASP A 88 8.61 -7.41 -5.08
C ASP A 88 7.75 -8.68 -5.09
N THR A 89 8.17 -9.69 -4.33
CA THR A 89 7.39 -10.93 -4.16
C THR A 89 6.05 -10.63 -3.51
N LEU A 90 6.03 -9.81 -2.45
CA LEU A 90 4.80 -9.42 -1.77
C LEU A 90 3.86 -8.62 -2.69
N ILE A 91 4.39 -7.65 -3.44
CA ILE A 91 3.63 -6.84 -4.41
C ILE A 91 3.01 -7.74 -5.48
N GLY A 92 3.77 -8.69 -6.04
CA GLY A 92 3.23 -9.63 -7.02
C GLY A 92 2.10 -10.50 -6.48
N GLN A 93 2.18 -10.92 -5.22
CA GLN A 93 1.10 -11.65 -4.55
C GLN A 93 -0.15 -10.76 -4.32
N ILE A 94 0.06 -9.49 -3.92
CA ILE A 94 -1.01 -8.51 -3.76
C ILE A 94 -1.72 -8.25 -5.10
N ASP A 95 -0.96 -8.06 -6.18
CA ASP A 95 -1.50 -7.85 -7.52
C ASP A 95 -2.31 -9.06 -8.01
N ALA A 96 -1.85 -10.28 -7.74
CA ALA A 96 -2.59 -11.50 -8.04
C ALA A 96 -3.92 -11.58 -7.26
N SER A 97 -3.90 -11.30 -5.96
CA SER A 97 -5.11 -11.25 -5.12
C SER A 97 -6.08 -10.14 -5.57
N LYS A 98 -5.55 -8.95 -5.89
CA LYS A 98 -6.34 -7.82 -6.37
C LYS A 98 -7.01 -8.13 -7.71
N LYS A 99 -6.31 -8.77 -8.64
CA LYS A 99 -6.88 -9.20 -9.92
C LYS A 99 -8.10 -10.12 -9.74
N LEU A 100 -8.04 -11.05 -8.77
CA LEU A 100 -9.18 -11.91 -8.43
C LEU A 100 -10.34 -11.09 -7.85
N ALA A 101 -10.04 -10.17 -6.93
CA ALA A 101 -11.06 -9.31 -6.32
C ALA A 101 -11.73 -8.37 -7.35
N ASP A 102 -10.97 -7.83 -8.31
CA ASP A 102 -11.47 -7.01 -9.40
C ASP A 102 -12.37 -7.81 -10.35
N ALA A 103 -12.11 -9.12 -10.51
CA ALA A 103 -12.96 -10.05 -11.27
C ALA A 103 -14.20 -10.53 -10.50
N GLY A 104 -14.39 -10.09 -9.25
CA GLY A 104 -15.48 -10.52 -8.38
C GLY A 104 -15.24 -11.83 -7.64
N ASP A 105 -14.07 -12.46 -7.80
CA ASP A 105 -13.68 -13.67 -7.08
C ASP A 105 -13.06 -13.34 -5.72
N ILE A 106 -13.93 -12.99 -4.76
CA ILE A 106 -13.55 -12.61 -3.39
C ILE A 106 -12.92 -13.79 -2.64
N ALA A 107 -13.45 -15.01 -2.83
CA ALA A 107 -12.94 -16.20 -2.17
C ALA A 107 -11.54 -16.60 -2.69
N GLY A 108 -11.32 -16.50 -4.01
CA GLY A 108 -10.03 -16.69 -4.64
C GLY A 108 -9.02 -15.63 -4.18
N ALA A 109 -9.41 -14.36 -4.16
CA ALA A 109 -8.57 -13.27 -3.67
C ALA A 109 -8.08 -13.51 -2.23
N LYS A 110 -8.98 -13.90 -1.32
CA LYS A 110 -8.63 -14.27 0.07
C LYS A 110 -7.75 -15.50 0.15
N THR A 111 -7.96 -16.48 -0.72
CA THR A 111 -7.13 -17.68 -0.79
C THR A 111 -5.71 -17.35 -1.21
N GLU A 112 -5.54 -16.49 -2.23
CA GLU A 112 -4.24 -15.98 -2.65
C GLU A 112 -3.56 -15.19 -1.51
N ALA A 113 -4.31 -14.37 -0.79
CA ALA A 113 -3.83 -13.56 0.32
C ALA A 113 -3.28 -14.37 1.52
N LYS A 114 -3.58 -15.67 1.61
CA LYS A 114 -2.97 -16.55 2.63
C LYS A 114 -1.45 -16.66 2.48
N LYS A 115 -0.92 -16.44 1.27
CA LYS A 115 0.53 -16.48 0.98
C LYS A 115 1.29 -15.29 1.58
N PHE A 116 0.62 -14.17 1.81
CA PHE A 116 1.27 -12.93 2.23
C PHE A 116 2.03 -13.10 3.55
N ALA A 117 1.46 -13.85 4.50
CA ALA A 117 2.07 -14.10 5.80
C ALA A 117 3.43 -14.80 5.67
N ALA A 118 3.54 -15.80 4.80
CA ALA A 118 4.79 -16.53 4.58
C ALA A 118 5.89 -15.61 4.03
N THR A 119 5.55 -14.78 3.04
CA THR A 119 6.48 -13.78 2.48
C THR A 119 6.89 -12.75 3.53
N ARG A 120 5.93 -12.20 4.28
CA ARG A 120 6.20 -11.25 5.36
C ARG A 120 7.13 -11.87 6.39
N ASP A 121 6.83 -13.06 6.89
CA ASP A 121 7.59 -13.71 7.97
C ASP A 121 9.01 -14.03 7.54
N ALA A 122 9.21 -14.49 6.31
CA ALA A 122 10.53 -14.74 5.75
C ALA A 122 11.36 -13.44 5.64
N ASN A 123 10.75 -12.33 5.26
CA ASN A 123 11.43 -11.04 5.12
C ASN A 123 11.68 -10.34 6.47
N HIS A 124 10.68 -10.33 7.36
CA HIS A 124 10.84 -9.80 8.72
C HIS A 124 11.95 -10.51 9.48
N LYS A 125 12.10 -11.83 9.33
CA LYS A 125 13.20 -12.57 9.97
C LYS A 125 14.59 -12.08 9.53
N LYS A 126 14.72 -11.54 8.32
CA LYS A 126 16.00 -11.10 7.75
C LYS A 126 16.28 -9.62 7.98
N PHE A 127 15.24 -8.78 7.93
CA PHE A 127 15.39 -7.33 7.75
C PHE A 127 14.68 -6.46 8.79
N ARG A 128 13.90 -7.05 9.71
CA ARG A 128 13.28 -6.31 10.80
C ARG A 128 14.20 -6.26 12.02
#